data_AF-F4XVF9-F1
#
_entry.id   AF-F4XVF9-F1
#
_cell.length_a   1.000
_cell.length_b   1.000
_cell.length_c   1.000
_cell.angle_alpha   90.00
_cell.angle_beta   90.00
_cell.angle_gamma   90.00
#
_symmetry.space_group_name_H-M   'P 1'
#
loop_
_entity.id
_entity.type
_entity.pdbx_description
1 polymer ?
#
loop_
_entity_poly.entity_id
_entity_poly.type
_entity_poly.pdbx_seq_one_letter_code
_entity_poly.pdbx_strand_id
1 'polypeptide(L)'
;MTLVPPKVGGLGGQNSVSKNFSDILLDVAGSFVASTADSAVFDNGFNFSASNPQAPPLLTINIPIGLQYGSNPGSVNVTGATLTIETGQTMALLGGEVNLNGATLQVPGGRVELGGLSSRGTVTLNGATSVSFPDGVQPADISLTNSSLVDLTLPALEGRGFLFQRGDLLSLAGARKNRGLLSPSVVGL
;
A
#
# COMPACT_ATOMS: atom_id res chain seq x y z
N MET A 1 -17.04 75.48 2.22
CA MET A 1 -15.58 75.33 2.14
C MET A 1 -15.11 74.61 3.39
N THR A 2 -14.86 73.30 3.30
CA THR A 2 -13.98 72.52 4.19
C THR A 2 -13.46 71.34 3.35
N LEU A 3 -12.18 71.09 3.52
CA LEU A 3 -11.25 70.41 2.63
C LEU A 3 -11.38 68.89 2.66
N VAL A 4 -11.05 68.27 1.53
CA VAL A 4 -10.77 66.83 1.37
C VAL A 4 -9.29 66.57 1.72
N PRO A 5 -8.98 65.57 2.57
CA PRO A 5 -7.70 64.86 2.53
C PRO A 5 -7.79 63.50 1.81
N PRO A 6 -6.69 62.97 1.24
CA PRO A 6 -6.72 61.92 0.21
C PRO A 6 -6.57 60.47 0.71
N LYS A 7 -7.16 59.56 -0.09
CA LYS A 7 -6.85 58.14 -0.44
C LYS A 7 -6.18 57.21 0.60
N VAL A 8 -6.79 56.01 0.75
CA VAL A 8 -6.03 54.75 0.88
C VAL A 8 -6.71 53.66 0.05
N GLY A 9 -5.98 53.08 -0.92
CA GLY A 9 -6.44 51.95 -1.71
C GLY A 9 -6.33 50.66 -0.89
N GLY A 10 -7.45 50.00 -0.63
CA GLY A 10 -7.50 48.66 -0.06
C GLY A 10 -7.68 47.64 -1.18
N LEU A 11 -6.57 47.08 -1.69
CA LEU A 11 -6.60 45.82 -2.42
C LEU A 11 -6.86 44.70 -1.41
N GLY A 12 -8.12 44.50 -1.06
CA GLY A 12 -8.58 43.38 -0.24
C GLY A 12 -8.90 42.17 -1.10
N GLY A 13 -7.96 41.72 -1.94
CA GLY A 13 -8.00 40.38 -2.50
C GLY A 13 -7.80 39.41 -1.35
N GLN A 14 -8.88 38.84 -0.82
CA GLN A 14 -8.81 37.69 0.06
C GLN A 14 -8.24 36.54 -0.76
N ASN A 15 -6.90 36.45 -0.78
CA ASN A 15 -6.19 35.25 -1.18
C ASN A 15 -6.61 34.15 -0.20
N SER A 16 -7.73 33.50 -0.52
CA SER A 16 -8.08 32.20 0.02
C SER A 16 -7.04 31.26 -0.56
N VAL A 17 -5.88 31.19 0.07
CA VAL A 17 -4.94 30.10 -0.14
C VAL A 17 -5.61 28.91 0.51
N SER A 18 -6.44 28.19 -0.25
CA SER A 18 -6.73 26.79 0.04
C SER A 18 -5.39 26.09 -0.06
N LYS A 19 -4.71 25.90 1.08
CA LYS A 19 -3.62 24.94 1.15
C LYS A 19 -4.26 23.58 0.97
N ASN A 20 -4.31 23.11 -0.27
CA ASN A 20 -4.57 21.72 -0.57
C ASN A 20 -3.40 20.94 0.04
N PHE A 21 -3.59 20.38 1.23
CA PHE A 21 -2.71 19.34 1.74
C PHE A 21 -3.12 18.03 1.05
N SER A 22 -2.79 17.87 -0.24
CA SER A 22 -3.22 16.70 -1.02
C SER A 22 -2.17 15.59 -1.13
N ASP A 23 -0.99 15.75 -0.53
CA ASP A 23 0.11 14.82 -0.77
C ASP A 23 0.57 14.23 0.56
N ILE A 24 -0.16 13.22 1.06
CA ILE A 24 0.33 12.37 2.16
C ILE A 24 1.35 11.41 1.53
N LEU A 25 2.64 11.72 1.69
CA LEU A 25 3.72 10.82 1.29
C LEU A 25 3.95 9.81 2.42
N LEU A 26 3.79 8.53 2.10
CA LEU A 26 4.32 7.45 2.92
C LEU A 26 5.76 7.21 2.46
N ASP A 27 6.73 7.62 3.28
CA ASP A 27 8.16 7.39 3.06
C ASP A 27 8.66 6.39 4.11
N VAL A 28 8.88 5.15 3.69
CA VAL A 28 9.33 4.05 4.57
C VAL A 28 10.70 3.58 4.12
N ALA A 29 11.66 3.68 5.04
CA ALA A 29 12.98 3.08 4.89
C ALA A 29 12.85 1.55 5.06
N GLY A 30 12.62 0.85 3.95
CA GLY A 30 12.55 -0.60 3.91
C GLY A 30 11.25 -1.16 3.34
N SER A 31 11.03 -2.45 3.63
CA SER A 31 9.82 -3.15 3.20
C SER A 31 8.61 -2.78 4.06
N PHE A 32 7.43 -2.73 3.45
CA PHE A 32 6.21 -2.24 4.06
C PHE A 32 5.09 -3.29 3.97
N VAL A 33 4.40 -3.54 5.08
CA VAL A 33 3.22 -4.41 5.14
C VAL A 33 2.05 -3.60 5.73
N ALA A 34 0.96 -3.50 4.98
CA ALA A 34 -0.31 -2.97 5.47
C ALA A 34 -1.36 -4.08 5.48
N SER A 35 -2.09 -4.19 6.59
CA SER A 35 -3.10 -5.22 6.74
C SER A 35 -4.31 -4.77 7.56
N THR A 36 -5.47 -5.35 7.25
CA THR A 36 -6.71 -5.24 8.04
C THR A 36 -6.97 -6.46 8.92
N ALA A 37 -5.98 -7.32 9.12
CA ALA A 37 -6.08 -8.46 10.02
C ALA A 37 -6.44 -8.02 11.44
N ASP A 38 -7.24 -8.83 12.12
CA ASP A 38 -7.63 -8.58 13.51
C ASP A 38 -6.46 -8.72 14.47
N SER A 39 -5.44 -9.50 14.10
CA SER A 39 -4.26 -9.69 14.92
C SER A 39 -3.01 -10.16 14.16
N ALA A 40 -1.85 -9.86 14.73
CA ALA A 40 -0.55 -10.31 14.25
C ALA A 40 0.04 -11.32 15.24
N VAL A 41 0.36 -12.51 14.73
CA VAL A 41 0.84 -13.66 15.51
C VAL A 41 2.36 -13.72 15.43
N PHE A 42 3.02 -13.92 16.57
CA PHE A 42 4.48 -14.03 16.69
C PHE A 42 4.88 -15.45 17.05
N ASP A 43 6.13 -15.82 16.74
CA ASP A 43 6.71 -17.16 16.94
C ASP A 43 6.74 -17.60 18.42
N ASN A 44 6.84 -16.65 19.34
CA ASN A 44 6.81 -16.87 20.78
C ASN A 44 5.38 -17.09 21.35
N GLY A 45 4.37 -17.18 20.49
CA GLY A 45 2.97 -17.36 20.87
C GLY A 45 2.28 -16.06 21.32
N PHE A 46 2.98 -14.92 21.30
CA PHE A 46 2.35 -13.61 21.51
C PHE A 46 1.42 -13.29 20.33
N ASN A 47 0.28 -12.66 20.64
CA ASN A 47 -0.66 -12.18 19.64
C ASN A 47 -0.97 -10.70 19.89
N PHE A 48 -0.59 -9.84 18.96
CA PHE A 48 -0.99 -8.44 18.99
C PHE A 48 -2.38 -8.30 18.39
N SER A 49 -3.38 -7.96 19.19
CA SER A 49 -4.73 -7.67 18.69
C SER A 49 -4.81 -6.24 18.14
N ALA A 50 -5.11 -6.10 16.86
CA ALA A 50 -5.41 -4.80 16.24
C ALA A 50 -6.84 -4.33 16.56
N SER A 51 -7.75 -5.27 16.85
CA SER A 51 -9.15 -4.97 17.22
C SER A 51 -9.33 -4.58 18.68
N ASN A 52 -8.46 -5.03 19.59
CA ASN A 52 -8.41 -4.63 20.99
C ASN A 52 -6.95 -4.51 21.46
N PRO A 53 -6.22 -3.45 21.06
CA PRO A 53 -4.79 -3.34 21.31
C PRO A 53 -4.49 -3.21 22.81
N GLN A 54 -3.50 -3.98 23.26
CA GLN A 54 -2.90 -3.86 24.59
C GLN A 54 -1.44 -3.45 24.42
N ALA A 55 -0.87 -2.82 25.46
CA ALA A 55 0.53 -2.41 25.42
C ALA A 55 1.43 -3.65 25.20
N PRO A 56 2.26 -3.67 24.14
CA PRO A 56 3.16 -4.79 23.90
C PRO A 56 4.19 -4.89 25.03
N PRO A 57 4.69 -6.10 25.34
CA PRO A 57 5.77 -6.25 26.31
C PRO A 57 7.01 -5.48 25.85
N LEU A 58 7.74 -4.87 26.80
CA LEU A 58 8.85 -3.92 26.54
C LEU A 58 9.98 -4.48 25.65
N LEU A 59 10.10 -5.80 25.54
CA LEU A 59 11.08 -6.47 24.69
C LEU A 59 10.36 -7.47 23.78
N THR A 60 10.06 -7.04 22.56
CA THR A 60 9.64 -7.94 21.48
C THR A 60 10.47 -7.61 20.25
N ILE A 61 11.60 -8.31 20.05
CA ILE A 61 12.46 -8.18 18.86
C ILE A 61 12.05 -9.24 17.82
N ASN A 62 10.76 -9.54 17.69
CA ASN A 62 10.27 -10.64 16.86
C ASN A 62 9.45 -10.08 15.70
N ILE A 63 9.66 -10.65 14.52
CA ILE A 63 8.81 -10.42 13.35
C ILE A 63 7.54 -11.28 13.49
N PRO A 64 6.36 -10.76 13.10
CA PRO A 64 5.16 -11.58 13.07
C PRO A 64 5.32 -12.71 12.04
N ILE A 65 4.84 -13.90 12.38
CA ILE A 65 4.81 -15.08 11.52
C ILE A 65 3.45 -15.29 10.86
N GLY A 66 2.44 -14.50 11.24
CA GLY A 66 1.12 -14.59 10.62
C GLY A 66 0.20 -13.41 10.91
N LEU A 67 -0.78 -13.24 10.02
CA LEU A 67 -1.85 -12.25 10.09
C LEU A 67 -3.18 -12.99 10.15
N GLN A 68 -3.89 -12.86 11.27
CA GLN A 68 -5.15 -13.56 11.50
C GLN A 68 -6.34 -12.65 11.20
N TYR A 69 -7.19 -13.13 10.30
CA TYR A 69 -8.43 -12.49 9.88
C TYR A 69 -9.63 -13.19 10.50
N GLY A 70 -10.58 -12.42 11.02
CA GLY A 70 -11.85 -12.86 11.56
C GLY A 70 -12.86 -13.22 10.47
N SER A 71 -14.14 -13.35 10.86
CA SER A 71 -15.20 -13.80 9.94
C SER A 71 -15.58 -12.78 8.88
N ASN A 72 -15.27 -11.49 9.07
CA ASN A 72 -15.54 -10.43 8.11
C ASN A 72 -14.30 -9.54 7.92
N PRO A 73 -13.30 -10.00 7.16
CA PRO A 73 -12.06 -9.26 6.94
C PRO A 73 -12.32 -7.92 6.24
N GLY A 74 -11.74 -6.83 6.74
CA GLY A 74 -11.93 -5.49 6.16
C GLY A 74 -11.14 -5.27 4.86
N SER A 75 -11.62 -4.44 3.94
CA SER A 75 -10.90 -4.14 2.70
C SER A 75 -9.74 -3.15 2.90
N VAL A 76 -8.64 -3.36 2.17
CA VAL A 76 -7.57 -2.36 1.98
C VAL A 76 -7.95 -1.50 0.78
N ASN A 77 -8.05 -0.18 0.98
CA ASN A 77 -8.41 0.76 -0.09
C ASN A 77 -7.29 1.80 -0.27
N VAL A 78 -6.75 1.89 -1.48
CA VAL A 78 -5.81 2.94 -1.89
C VAL A 78 -6.48 3.73 -3.01
N THR A 79 -6.79 5.01 -2.77
CA THR A 79 -7.57 5.83 -3.69
C THR A 79 -6.85 7.14 -4.02
N GLY A 80 -6.57 7.38 -5.30
CA GLY A 80 -5.95 8.62 -5.77
C GLY A 80 -4.55 8.90 -5.22
N ALA A 81 -3.88 7.89 -4.67
CA ALA A 81 -2.62 8.04 -3.94
C ALA A 81 -1.45 7.39 -4.66
N THR A 82 -0.25 7.96 -4.46
CA THR A 82 1.01 7.31 -4.85
C THR A 82 1.67 6.76 -3.59
N LEU A 83 1.90 5.46 -3.55
CA LEU A 83 2.65 4.79 -2.48
C LEU A 83 4.02 4.42 -3.02
N THR A 84 5.07 4.95 -2.41
CA THR A 84 6.45 4.74 -2.85
C THR A 84 7.23 4.06 -1.73
N ILE A 85 8.04 3.07 -2.06
CA ILE A 85 9.05 2.50 -1.15
C ILE A 85 10.41 2.50 -1.82
N GLU A 86 11.46 2.32 -1.01
CA GLU A 86 12.83 2.29 -1.49
C GLU A 86 13.09 1.16 -2.51
N THR A 87 14.11 1.36 -3.34
CA THR A 87 14.54 0.42 -4.36
C THR A 87 14.82 -0.98 -3.78
N GLY A 88 14.31 -2.02 -4.43
CA GLY A 88 14.54 -3.42 -4.06
C GLY A 88 13.75 -3.90 -2.84
N GLN A 89 12.88 -3.06 -2.27
CA GLN A 89 12.05 -3.42 -1.11
C GLN A 89 10.73 -4.08 -1.53
N THR A 90 10.03 -4.68 -0.56
CA THR A 90 8.71 -5.30 -0.79
C THR A 90 7.58 -4.44 -0.22
N MET A 91 6.50 -4.26 -0.98
CA MET A 91 5.24 -3.70 -0.50
C MET A 91 4.18 -4.80 -0.47
N ALA A 92 3.63 -5.11 0.71
CA ALA A 92 2.55 -6.05 0.87
C ALA A 92 1.26 -5.35 1.34
N LEU A 93 0.17 -5.51 0.59
CA LEU A 93 -1.16 -5.02 0.94
C LEU A 93 -2.09 -6.24 1.11
N LEU A 94 -2.51 -6.51 2.35
CA LEU A 94 -3.16 -7.76 2.72
C LEU A 94 -4.49 -7.51 3.44
N GLY A 95 -5.62 -7.92 2.87
CA GLY A 95 -6.93 -7.57 3.43
C GLY A 95 -7.98 -8.67 3.43
N GLY A 96 -9.23 -8.22 3.60
CA GLY A 96 -10.36 -8.81 2.90
C GLY A 96 -10.15 -8.57 1.42
N GLU A 97 -10.76 -7.54 0.84
CA GLU A 97 -10.42 -7.13 -0.52
C GLU A 97 -9.19 -6.21 -0.56
N VAL A 98 -8.55 -6.09 -1.72
CA VAL A 98 -7.57 -5.04 -2.00
C VAL A 98 -8.00 -4.23 -3.22
N ASN A 99 -8.32 -2.96 -2.99
CA ASN A 99 -8.88 -2.07 -3.99
C ASN A 99 -7.92 -0.89 -4.24
N LEU A 100 -7.33 -0.86 -5.43
CA LEU A 100 -6.53 0.25 -5.94
C LEU A 100 -7.38 1.03 -6.95
N ASN A 101 -7.66 2.29 -6.66
CA ASN A 101 -8.53 3.15 -7.48
C ASN A 101 -7.80 4.46 -7.80
N GLY A 102 -7.37 4.65 -9.05
CA GLY A 102 -6.51 5.77 -9.42
C GLY A 102 -5.21 5.84 -8.61
N ALA A 103 -4.71 4.70 -8.15
CA ALA A 103 -3.56 4.61 -7.27
C ALA A 103 -2.31 4.15 -8.02
N THR A 104 -1.15 4.67 -7.62
CA THR A 104 0.15 4.25 -8.15
C THR A 104 0.96 3.61 -7.03
N LEU A 105 1.39 2.37 -7.21
CA LEU A 105 2.38 1.72 -6.34
C LEU A 105 3.75 1.80 -7.02
N GLN A 106 4.68 2.59 -6.47
CA GLN A 106 6.05 2.71 -6.96
C GLN A 106 6.99 1.88 -6.09
N VAL A 107 7.45 0.76 -6.62
CA VAL A 107 8.31 -0.20 -5.93
C VAL A 107 9.52 -0.55 -6.82
N PRO A 108 10.46 0.39 -7.02
CA PRO A 108 11.50 0.28 -8.04
C PRO A 108 12.39 -0.95 -7.85
N GLY A 109 12.43 -1.85 -8.82
CA GLY A 109 13.20 -3.11 -8.75
C GLY A 109 12.87 -4.01 -7.56
N GLY A 110 11.74 -3.75 -6.89
CA GLY A 110 11.29 -4.48 -5.72
C GLY A 110 10.15 -5.44 -6.05
N ARG A 111 9.35 -5.77 -5.03
CA ARG A 111 8.25 -6.74 -5.13
C ARG A 111 6.96 -6.18 -4.56
N VAL A 112 5.84 -6.49 -5.19
CA VAL A 112 4.51 -6.17 -4.66
C VAL A 112 3.74 -7.47 -4.39
N GLU A 113 3.23 -7.60 -3.16
CA GLU A 113 2.37 -8.69 -2.70
C GLU A 113 0.96 -8.14 -2.44
N LEU A 114 0.00 -8.49 -3.28
CA LEU A 114 -1.41 -8.15 -3.06
C LEU A 114 -2.17 -9.43 -2.76
N GLY A 115 -3.01 -9.41 -1.72
CA GLY A 115 -3.78 -10.59 -1.37
C GLY A 115 -4.79 -10.38 -0.28
N GLY A 116 -5.68 -11.35 -0.09
CA GLY A 116 -6.65 -11.25 0.98
C GLY A 116 -7.57 -12.45 1.12
N LEU A 117 -8.24 -12.53 2.26
CA LEU A 117 -9.16 -13.60 2.60
C LEU A 117 -10.58 -13.04 2.74
N SER A 118 -11.56 -13.65 2.09
CA SER A 118 -12.97 -13.23 2.20
C SER A 118 -13.68 -13.84 3.40
N SER A 119 -12.98 -14.68 4.15
CA SER A 119 -13.50 -15.41 5.31
C SER A 119 -12.37 -15.61 6.33
N ARG A 120 -12.72 -16.14 7.51
CA ARG A 120 -11.78 -16.37 8.60
C ARG A 120 -10.61 -17.25 8.16
N GLY A 121 -9.39 -16.82 8.45
CA GLY A 121 -8.19 -17.59 8.19
C GLY A 121 -6.93 -16.84 8.61
N THR A 122 -5.78 -17.48 8.45
CA THR A 122 -4.48 -16.91 8.81
C THR A 122 -3.57 -16.91 7.60
N VAL A 123 -3.14 -15.74 7.16
CA VAL A 123 -2.07 -15.59 6.17
C VAL A 123 -0.74 -15.76 6.89
N THR A 124 0.08 -16.69 6.42
CA THR A 124 1.43 -16.92 6.97
C THR A 124 2.40 -15.89 6.41
N LEU A 125 3.23 -15.32 7.28
CA LEU A 125 4.35 -14.45 6.92
C LEU A 125 5.64 -15.28 6.95
N ASN A 126 6.19 -15.56 5.77
CA ASN A 126 7.44 -16.27 5.60
C ASN A 126 8.60 -15.25 5.68
N GLY A 127 8.97 -14.88 6.90
CA GLY A 127 9.89 -13.76 7.15
C GLY A 127 9.12 -12.43 7.23
N ALA A 128 9.70 -11.35 6.72
CA ALA A 128 9.12 -10.02 6.91
C ALA A 128 7.93 -9.71 5.97
N THR A 129 7.97 -10.18 4.71
CA THR A 129 7.05 -9.70 3.67
C THR A 129 6.53 -10.75 2.68
N SER A 130 7.15 -11.92 2.59
CA SER A 130 6.64 -13.00 1.73
C SER A 130 5.45 -13.68 2.40
N VAL A 131 4.37 -13.89 1.64
CA VAL A 131 3.09 -14.36 2.18
C VAL A 131 2.72 -15.75 1.67
N SER A 132 2.02 -16.53 2.48
CA SER A 132 1.37 -17.77 2.06
C SER A 132 -0.03 -17.84 2.60
N PHE A 133 -0.96 -18.18 1.72
CA PHE A 133 -2.38 -18.23 2.04
C PHE A 133 -2.78 -19.64 2.47
N PRO A 134 -3.70 -19.76 3.44
CA PRO A 134 -4.14 -21.05 3.95
C PRO A 134 -4.99 -21.79 2.91
N ASP A 135 -4.77 -23.10 2.79
CA ASP A 135 -5.60 -23.96 1.96
C ASP A 135 -7.04 -24.02 2.48
N GLY A 136 -8.00 -24.14 1.57
CA GLY A 136 -9.43 -24.29 1.91
C GLY A 136 -10.11 -23.04 2.45
N VAL A 137 -9.43 -21.89 2.54
CA VAL A 137 -10.04 -20.59 2.86
C VAL A 137 -10.29 -19.82 1.58
N GLN A 138 -11.46 -19.19 1.46
CA GLN A 138 -11.87 -18.50 0.24
C GLN A 138 -11.04 -17.22 0.00
N PRO A 139 -10.27 -17.16 -1.11
CA PRO A 139 -9.61 -15.94 -1.58
C PRO A 139 -10.57 -14.77 -1.70
N ALA A 140 -10.12 -13.57 -1.36
CA ALA A 140 -10.81 -12.33 -1.67
C ALA A 140 -10.38 -11.73 -3.00
N ASP A 141 -11.11 -10.70 -3.44
CA ASP A 141 -10.85 -10.05 -4.72
C ASP A 141 -9.75 -8.98 -4.61
N ILE A 142 -8.97 -8.85 -5.69
CA ILE A 142 -8.09 -7.70 -5.94
C ILE A 142 -8.61 -6.95 -7.15
N SER A 143 -8.76 -5.64 -7.00
CA SER A 143 -9.28 -4.74 -8.02
C SER A 143 -8.34 -3.56 -8.26
N LEU A 144 -7.95 -3.36 -9.52
CA LEU A 144 -7.20 -2.19 -9.98
C LEU A 144 -8.09 -1.43 -10.97
N THR A 145 -8.53 -0.23 -10.60
CA THR A 145 -9.46 0.58 -11.39
C THR A 145 -8.95 2.01 -11.60
N ASN A 146 -9.62 2.76 -12.48
CA ASN A 146 -9.35 4.18 -12.72
C ASN A 146 -7.89 4.49 -13.03
N SER A 147 -7.26 3.70 -13.90
CA SER A 147 -5.85 3.84 -14.30
C SER A 147 -4.85 3.60 -13.16
N SER A 148 -5.21 2.76 -12.18
CA SER A 148 -4.24 2.32 -11.18
C SER A 148 -3.06 1.61 -11.81
N LEU A 149 -1.86 1.86 -11.28
CA LEU A 149 -0.60 1.42 -11.84
C LEU A 149 0.29 0.81 -10.74
N VAL A 150 0.98 -0.27 -11.10
CA VAL A 150 2.07 -0.85 -10.29
C VAL A 150 3.35 -0.65 -11.09
N ASP A 151 4.19 0.27 -10.65
CA ASP A 151 5.49 0.58 -11.23
C ASP A 151 6.59 -0.13 -10.47
N LEU A 152 7.31 -1.00 -11.18
CA LEU A 152 8.43 -1.78 -10.63
C LEU A 152 9.75 -1.39 -11.31
N THR A 153 9.70 -0.33 -12.12
CA THR A 153 10.83 0.12 -12.95
C THR A 153 11.89 0.73 -12.05
N LEU A 154 13.13 0.28 -12.19
CA LEU A 154 14.27 0.96 -11.58
C LEU A 154 14.46 2.32 -12.26
N PRO A 155 14.83 3.39 -11.52
CA PRO A 155 15.41 4.57 -12.16
C PRO A 155 16.60 4.09 -12.98
N ALA A 156 16.66 4.49 -14.26
CA ALA A 156 17.72 4.04 -15.15
C ALA A 156 19.09 4.32 -14.52
N LEU A 157 19.79 3.27 -14.08
CA LEU A 157 21.20 3.35 -13.82
C LEU A 157 21.86 3.32 -15.19
N GLU A 158 22.37 4.47 -15.64
CA GLU A 158 23.02 4.60 -16.93
C GLU A 158 23.99 3.43 -17.18
N GLY A 159 23.66 2.56 -18.13
CA GLY A 159 24.60 1.60 -18.70
C GLY A 159 24.63 0.16 -18.17
N ARG A 160 23.63 -0.35 -17.43
CA ARG A 160 23.57 -1.79 -17.11
C ARG A 160 22.22 -2.41 -17.43
N GLY A 161 22.17 -3.18 -18.52
CA GLY A 161 21.00 -3.97 -18.88
C GLY A 161 20.72 -5.04 -17.83
N PHE A 162 19.63 -4.88 -17.09
CA PHE A 162 19.12 -5.90 -16.18
C PHE A 162 17.82 -6.47 -16.76
N LEU A 163 17.79 -7.77 -17.00
CA LEU A 163 16.60 -8.51 -17.38
C LEU A 163 15.94 -9.02 -16.08
N PHE A 164 14.81 -8.43 -15.70
CA PHE A 164 13.98 -9.01 -14.66
C PHE A 164 13.16 -10.18 -15.23
N GLN A 165 13.17 -11.32 -14.53
CA GLN A 165 12.33 -12.45 -14.89
C GLN A 165 10.86 -12.08 -14.62
N ARG A 166 10.03 -12.17 -15.67
CA ARG A 166 8.65 -11.66 -15.76
C ARG A 166 7.64 -12.26 -14.75
N GLY A 167 8.06 -13.22 -13.92
CA GLY A 167 7.20 -13.96 -12.99
C GLY A 167 7.17 -13.44 -11.55
N ASP A 168 8.09 -12.54 -11.16
CA ASP A 168 8.42 -12.31 -9.75
C ASP A 168 8.16 -10.90 -9.21
N LEU A 169 7.73 -9.96 -10.06
CA LEU A 169 7.70 -8.55 -9.67
C LEU A 169 6.37 -8.13 -9.02
N LEU A 170 5.26 -8.70 -9.49
CA LEU A 170 3.92 -8.52 -8.89
C LEU A 170 3.30 -9.89 -8.64
N SER A 171 3.06 -10.19 -7.37
CA SER A 171 2.37 -11.38 -6.90
C SER A 171 0.95 -11.01 -6.48
N LEU A 172 -0.03 -11.72 -7.03
CA LEU A 172 -1.42 -11.70 -6.57
C LEU A 172 -1.66 -13.00 -5.79
N ALA A 173 -1.25 -13.01 -4.52
CA ALA A 173 -1.25 -14.20 -3.69
C ALA A 173 -2.63 -14.41 -3.05
N GLY A 174 -3.14 -15.64 -3.15
CA GLY A 174 -4.38 -16.06 -2.48
C GLY A 174 -5.59 -15.19 -2.79
N ALA A 175 -5.66 -14.61 -3.97
CA ALA A 175 -6.70 -13.67 -4.38
C ALA A 175 -7.29 -14.00 -5.74
N ARG A 176 -8.54 -13.59 -5.94
CA ARG A 176 -9.22 -13.61 -7.23
C ARG A 176 -8.98 -12.27 -7.93
N LYS A 177 -8.36 -12.34 -9.11
CA LYS A 177 -8.10 -11.13 -9.90
C LYS A 177 -9.35 -10.73 -10.66
N ASN A 178 -9.94 -9.58 -10.32
CA ASN A 178 -10.98 -9.00 -11.14
C ASN A 178 -10.31 -8.16 -12.24
N ARG A 179 -10.50 -8.55 -13.51
CA ARG A 179 -9.77 -7.98 -14.66
C ARG A 179 -10.19 -6.52 -14.93
N GLY A 180 -9.58 -5.57 -14.22
CA GLY A 180 -9.38 -4.21 -14.71
C GLY A 180 -8.23 -4.21 -15.73
N LEU A 181 -8.37 -3.44 -16.80
CA LEU A 181 -7.45 -3.36 -17.93
C LEU A 181 -6.02 -3.03 -17.44
N LEU A 182 -5.15 -4.03 -17.35
CA LEU A 182 -3.72 -3.79 -17.19
C LEU A 182 -3.24 -3.25 -18.53
N SER A 183 -2.93 -1.97 -18.62
CA SER A 183 -2.12 -1.46 -19.72
C SER A 183 -0.70 -1.98 -19.50
N PRO A 184 -0.18 -2.93 -20.29
CA PRO A 184 1.26 -3.09 -20.34
C PRO A 184 1.82 -1.79 -20.92
N SER A 185 2.54 -1.01 -20.12
CA SER A 185 3.44 -0.02 -20.68
C SER A 185 4.50 -0.79 -21.47
N VAL A 186 4.24 -0.98 -22.76
CA VAL A 186 5.29 -1.25 -23.74
C VAL A 186 6.08 0.05 -23.83
N VAL A 187 7.19 0.13 -23.10
CA VAL A 187 8.21 1.13 -23.40
C VAL A 187 8.80 0.73 -24.75
N GLY A 188 8.38 1.43 -25.80
CA GLY A 188 8.98 1.33 -27.12
C GLY A 188 10.42 1.80 -27.08
N LEU A 189 11.23 1.15 -27.91
CA LEU A 189 12.63 1.45 -28.22
C LEU A 189 12.86 2.90 -28.64
#